data_AF-A0AAV9TVE2-F1
#
_entry.id   AF-A0AAV9TVE2-F1
#
_cell.length_a   1.000
_cell.length_b   1.000
_cell.length_c   1.000
_cell.angle_alpha   90.00
_cell.angle_beta   90.00
_cell.angle_gamma   90.00
#
_symmetry.space_group_name_H-M   'P 1'
#
loop_
_entity.id
_entity.type
_entity.pdbx_description
1 polymer ?
#
loop_
_entity_poly.entity_id
_entity_poly.type
_entity_poly.pdbx_seq_one_letter_code
_entity_poly.pdbx_strand_id
1 'polypeptide(L)'
;MSHLEKIRAYRHLYRELLRAVQFAAPYKYVVRDQLRAAFREKGACWDQEEYKRTLWFLQAAAREAGLEHKILKNLIHVAHQRQKIEPWKIRSRKVEETKEPDLHKAGQKITSAAFDHYDMTIAMLNKTMGIRLR
;
A
#
# COMPACT_ATOMS: atom_id res chain seq x y z
N MET A 1 -15.35 -12.96 14.29
CA MET A 1 -15.80 -12.66 12.92
C MET A 1 -16.16 -13.95 12.21
N SER A 2 -17.42 -14.06 11.79
CA SER A 2 -17.86 -15.11 10.86
C SER A 2 -17.14 -14.94 9.52
N HIS A 3 -16.85 -16.03 8.82
CA HIS A 3 -16.18 -16.01 7.51
C HIS A 3 -16.88 -15.09 6.50
N LEU A 4 -18.22 -15.00 6.59
CA LEU A 4 -19.06 -14.15 5.75
C LEU A 4 -18.80 -12.65 5.97
N GLU A 5 -18.55 -12.22 7.21
CA GLU A 5 -18.29 -10.81 7.54
C GLU A 5 -16.97 -10.35 6.93
N LYS A 6 -15.94 -11.20 6.98
CA LYS A 6 -14.64 -10.93 6.35
C LYS A 6 -14.76 -10.76 4.84
N ILE A 7 -15.54 -11.62 4.19
CA ILE A 7 -15.79 -11.53 2.73
C ILE A 7 -16.53 -10.23 2.39
N ARG A 8 -17.54 -9.84 3.16
CA ARG A 8 -18.28 -8.60 2.96
C ARG A 8 -17.36 -7.40 3.12
N ALA A 9 -16.60 -7.34 4.21
CA ALA A 9 -15.64 -6.27 4.48
C ALA A 9 -14.60 -6.13 3.35
N TYR A 10 -14.03 -7.25 2.89
CA TYR A 10 -13.12 -7.26 1.74
C TYR A 10 -13.77 -6.66 0.50
N ARG A 11 -15.00 -7.08 0.16
CA ARG A 11 -15.71 -6.59 -1.04
C ARG A 11 -16.05 -5.11 -0.95
N HIS A 12 -16.43 -4.61 0.23
CA HIS A 12 -16.72 -3.19 0.44
C HIS A 12 -15.47 -2.34 0.27
N LEU A 13 -14.38 -2.66 0.97
CA LEU A 13 -13.12 -1.93 0.83
C LEU A 13 -12.59 -1.97 -0.59
N TYR A 14 -12.67 -3.13 -1.26
CA TYR A 14 -12.21 -3.26 -2.63
C TYR A 14 -12.97 -2.35 -3.61
N ARG A 15 -14.30 -2.26 -3.48
CA ARG A 15 -15.12 -1.39 -4.33
C ARG A 15 -14.80 0.08 -4.12
N GLU A 16 -14.66 0.50 -2.87
CA GLU A 16 -14.33 1.90 -2.55
C GLU A 16 -12.90 2.27 -2.97
N LEU A 17 -11.93 1.37 -2.79
CA LEU A 17 -10.56 1.56 -3.31
C LEU A 17 -10.54 1.75 -4.82
N LEU A 18 -11.28 0.93 -5.58
CA LEU A 18 -11.34 1.06 -7.03
C LEU A 18 -11.95 2.39 -7.47
N ARG A 19 -12.99 2.86 -6.77
CA ARG A 19 -13.61 4.17 -7.00
C ARG A 19 -12.65 5.31 -6.67
N ALA A 20 -11.95 5.23 -5.54
CA ALA A 20 -10.98 6.25 -5.12
C ALA A 20 -9.82 6.42 -6.10
N VAL A 21 -9.43 5.33 -6.76
CA VAL A 21 -8.39 5.31 -7.80
C VAL A 21 -8.96 5.57 -9.21
N GLN A 22 -10.28 5.78 -9.32
CA GLN A 22 -10.99 5.98 -10.59
C GLN A 22 -10.71 4.85 -11.61
N PHE A 23 -10.52 3.63 -11.13
CA PHE A 23 -10.18 2.46 -11.96
C PHE A 23 -8.93 2.65 -12.86
N ALA A 24 -8.04 3.59 -12.53
CA ALA A 24 -6.85 3.87 -13.32
C ALA A 24 -5.85 2.70 -13.29
N ALA A 25 -5.30 2.35 -14.45
CA ALA A 25 -4.13 1.47 -14.53
C ALA A 25 -2.84 2.32 -14.38
N PRO A 26 -1.79 1.83 -13.71
CA PRO A 26 -1.61 0.50 -13.10
C PRO A 26 -2.16 0.38 -11.67
N TYR A 27 -2.62 1.48 -11.08
CA TYR A 27 -2.97 1.62 -9.67
C TYR A 27 -4.08 0.67 -9.19
N LYS A 28 -5.07 0.35 -10.03
CA LYS A 28 -6.11 -0.64 -9.73
C LYS A 28 -5.56 -2.03 -9.39
N TYR A 29 -4.41 -2.41 -9.97
CA TYR A 29 -3.75 -3.68 -9.68
C TYR A 29 -2.97 -3.60 -8.37
N VAL A 30 -2.28 -2.49 -8.13
CA VAL A 30 -1.53 -2.24 -6.90
C VAL A 30 -2.44 -2.32 -5.67
N VAL A 31 -3.58 -1.61 -5.68
CA VAL A 31 -4.53 -1.63 -4.54
C VAL A 31 -5.16 -3.00 -4.35
N ARG A 32 -5.43 -3.74 -5.43
CA ARG A 32 -5.96 -5.10 -5.35
C ARG A 32 -4.97 -6.02 -4.64
N ASP A 33 -3.70 -5.95 -5.02
CA ASP A 33 -2.68 -6.86 -4.53
C ASP A 33 -2.30 -6.51 -3.08
N GLN A 34 -2.24 -5.22 -2.73
CA GLN A 34 -2.13 -4.77 -1.33
C GLN A 34 -3.29 -5.25 -0.47
N LEU A 35 -4.54 -5.08 -0.93
CA LEU A 35 -5.72 -5.52 -0.17
C LEU A 35 -5.73 -7.02 0.04
N ARG A 36 -5.37 -7.80 -1.00
CA ARG A 36 -5.25 -9.26 -0.90
C ARG A 36 -4.16 -9.66 0.09
N ALA A 37 -3.01 -9.00 0.07
CA ALA A 37 -1.93 -9.27 1.02
C ALA A 37 -2.39 -9.00 2.46
N ALA A 38 -3.06 -7.87 2.70
CA ALA A 38 -3.57 -7.51 4.03
C ALA A 38 -4.58 -8.53 4.59
N PHE A 39 -5.51 -9.03 3.77
CA PHE A 39 -6.50 -10.02 4.21
C PHE A 39 -5.95 -11.45 4.35
N ARG A 40 -4.80 -11.76 3.73
CA ARG A 40 -4.15 -13.08 3.79
C ARG A 40 -3.07 -13.16 4.87
N GLU A 41 -2.70 -12.04 5.47
CA GLU A 41 -1.71 -11.99 6.53
C GLU A 41 -2.14 -12.81 7.75
N LYS A 42 -1.26 -13.72 8.20
CA LYS A 42 -1.51 -14.57 9.35
C LYS A 42 -1.44 -13.72 10.62
N GLY A 43 -2.46 -13.79 11.46
CA GLY A 43 -2.50 -13.08 12.74
C GLY A 43 -2.97 -11.61 12.67
N ALA A 44 -3.49 -11.15 11.53
CA ALA A 44 -4.08 -9.83 11.43
C ALA A 44 -5.26 -9.67 12.40
N CYS A 45 -5.10 -8.85 13.44
CA CYS A 45 -6.17 -8.49 14.36
C CYS A 45 -7.18 -7.60 13.63
N TRP A 46 -8.46 -7.97 13.65
CA TRP A 46 -9.51 -7.21 12.97
C TRP A 46 -10.31 -6.41 14.00
N ASP A 47 -10.16 -5.09 13.97
CA ASP A 47 -11.01 -4.17 14.72
C ASP A 47 -12.11 -3.60 13.80
N GLN A 48 -13.35 -3.69 14.28
CA GLN A 48 -14.52 -3.20 13.56
C GLN A 48 -14.55 -1.66 13.49
N GLU A 49 -13.99 -0.96 14.47
CA GLU A 49 -13.89 0.49 14.43
C GLU A 49 -12.87 0.95 13.40
N GLU A 50 -11.67 0.35 13.39
CA GLU A 50 -10.64 0.63 12.38
C GLU A 50 -11.17 0.40 10.96
N TYR A 51 -11.93 -0.67 10.75
CA TYR A 51 -12.59 -0.94 9.48
C TYR A 51 -13.54 0.19 9.05
N LYS A 52 -14.42 0.64 9.96
CA LYS A 52 -15.38 1.72 9.67
C LYS A 52 -14.66 3.02 9.32
N ARG A 53 -13.64 3.40 10.10
CA ARG A 53 -12.86 4.62 9.86
C ARG A 53 -12.10 4.54 8.53
N THR A 54 -11.50 3.39 8.22
CA THR A 54 -10.81 3.16 6.95
C THR A 54 -11.80 3.22 5.77
N LEU A 55 -13.01 2.68 5.92
CA LEU A 55 -14.04 2.76 4.90
C LEU A 55 -14.48 4.22 4.66
N TRP A 56 -14.69 5.01 5.71
CA TRP A 56 -15.01 6.43 5.59
C TRP A 56 -13.90 7.23 4.91
N PHE A 57 -12.64 6.96 5.26
CA PHE A 57 -11.48 7.57 4.59
C PHE A 57 -11.47 7.29 3.09
N LEU A 58 -11.75 6.05 2.67
CA LEU A 58 -11.80 5.67 1.25
C LEU A 58 -12.99 6.30 0.53
N GLN A 59 -14.15 6.38 1.18
CA GLN A 59 -15.32 7.05 0.63
C GLN A 59 -15.08 8.55 0.43
N ALA A 60 -14.43 9.20 1.39
CA ALA A 60 -14.01 10.60 1.26
C ALA A 60 -13.03 10.78 0.09
N ALA A 61 -12.01 9.92 0.00
CA ALA A 61 -11.03 9.93 -1.09
C ALA A 61 -11.63 9.66 -2.48
N ALA A 62 -12.76 8.96 -2.55
CA ALA A 62 -13.50 8.70 -3.78
C ALA A 62 -14.46 9.83 -4.16
N ARG A 63 -15.04 10.51 -3.17
CA ARG A 63 -16.04 11.55 -3.37
C ARG A 63 -15.42 12.87 -3.85
N GLU A 64 -14.30 13.26 -3.27
CA GLU A 64 -13.69 14.58 -3.49
C GLU A 64 -12.17 14.47 -3.67
N ALA A 65 -11.58 15.41 -4.44
CA ALA A 65 -10.13 15.54 -4.60
C ALA A 65 -9.45 16.23 -3.40
N GLY A 66 -9.84 15.82 -2.19
CA GLY A 66 -9.40 16.37 -0.91
C GLY A 66 -8.03 15.85 -0.45
N LEU A 67 -7.76 16.00 0.85
CA LEU A 67 -6.52 15.52 1.46
C LEU A 67 -6.45 14.00 1.44
N GLU A 68 -7.55 13.32 1.71
CA GLU A 68 -7.69 11.86 1.72
C GLU A 68 -7.33 11.28 0.35
N HIS A 69 -7.81 11.91 -0.72
CA HIS A 69 -7.48 11.53 -2.08
C HIS A 69 -5.98 11.71 -2.37
N LYS A 70 -5.39 12.84 -1.97
CA LYS A 70 -3.96 13.12 -2.16
C LYS A 70 -3.08 12.14 -1.37
N ILE A 71 -3.44 11.85 -0.12
CA ILE A 71 -2.76 10.88 0.73
C ILE A 71 -2.82 9.50 0.06
N LEU A 72 -4.02 9.03 -0.28
CA LEU A 72 -4.20 7.71 -0.90
C LEU A 72 -3.43 7.59 -2.23
N LYS A 73 -3.47 8.64 -3.06
CA LYS A 73 -2.73 8.70 -4.33
C LYS A 73 -1.23 8.56 -4.10
N ASN A 74 -0.67 9.26 -3.12
CA ASN A 74 0.76 9.19 -2.79
C ASN A 74 1.12 7.80 -2.26
N LEU A 75 0.31 7.22 -1.38
CA LEU A 75 0.53 5.86 -0.85
C LEU A 75 0.61 4.83 -1.98
N ILE A 76 -0.35 4.87 -2.90
CA ILE A 76 -0.40 3.95 -4.04
C ILE A 76 0.77 4.19 -4.99
N HIS A 77 1.17 5.46 -5.19
CA HIS A 77 2.32 5.78 -6.01
C HIS A 77 3.60 5.18 -5.43
N VAL A 78 3.86 5.35 -4.13
CA VAL A 78 5.02 4.77 -3.45
C VAL A 78 4.97 3.24 -3.49
N ALA A 79 3.81 2.64 -3.24
CA ALA A 79 3.63 1.19 -3.33
C ALA A 79 3.94 0.64 -4.72
N HIS A 80 3.49 1.35 -5.77
CA HIS A 80 3.81 1.00 -7.16
C HIS A 80 5.31 1.09 -7.46
N GLN A 81 5.99 2.14 -6.96
CA GLN A 81 7.44 2.26 -7.12
C GLN A 81 8.17 1.14 -6.38
N ARG A 82 7.75 0.77 -5.17
CA ARG A 82 8.30 -0.39 -4.43
C ARG A 82 8.16 -1.69 -5.22
N GLN A 83 7.00 -1.95 -5.80
CA GLN A 83 6.78 -3.14 -6.64
C GLN A 83 7.65 -3.13 -7.91
N LYS A 84 7.95 -1.96 -8.47
CA LYS A 84 8.86 -1.81 -9.62
C LYS A 84 10.33 -2.01 -9.30
N ILE A 85 10.75 -1.83 -8.04
CA ILE A 85 12.15 -2.01 -7.63
C ILE A 85 12.54 -3.50 -7.65
N GLU A 86 11.59 -4.43 -7.64
CA GLU A 86 11.85 -5.86 -7.86
C GLU A 86 11.11 -6.46 -9.06
N PRO A 87 11.80 -6.54 -10.21
CA PRO A 87 11.66 -7.66 -11.11
C PRO A 87 12.95 -8.46 -11.02
N TRP A 88 12.90 -9.62 -10.40
CA TRP A 88 14.00 -10.59 -10.34
C TRP A 88 14.65 -10.85 -11.73
N LYS A 89 13.88 -10.69 -12.82
CA LYS A 89 14.36 -10.77 -14.21
C LYS A 89 15.23 -9.60 -14.69
N ILE A 90 15.13 -8.41 -14.08
CA ILE A 90 15.99 -7.25 -14.40
C ILE A 90 17.29 -7.32 -13.59
N ARG A 91 17.21 -7.85 -12.36
CA ARG A 91 18.36 -8.02 -11.47
C ARG A 91 19.36 -9.03 -12.00
N SER A 92 18.91 -10.17 -12.53
CA SER A 92 19.79 -11.16 -13.15
C SER A 92 20.54 -10.64 -14.38
N ARG A 93 19.93 -9.73 -15.15
CA ARG A 93 20.53 -9.17 -16.38
C ARG A 93 21.48 -7.99 -16.13
N LYS A 94 21.25 -7.18 -15.09
CA LYS A 94 22.11 -6.02 -14.76
C LYS A 94 23.31 -6.35 -13.86
N VAL A 95 23.21 -7.39 -13.02
CA VAL A 95 24.29 -7.81 -12.12
C VAL A 95 25.49 -8.35 -12.90
N GLU A 96 25.29 -8.86 -14.11
CA GLU A 96 26.40 -9.24 -15.00
C GLU A 96 27.15 -8.02 -15.60
N GLU A 97 26.54 -6.83 -15.62
CA GLU A 97 27.06 -5.68 -16.39
C GLU A 97 27.70 -4.55 -15.55
N THR A 98 27.49 -4.45 -14.24
CA THR A 98 28.03 -3.33 -13.43
C THR A 98 28.96 -3.78 -12.30
N LYS A 99 30.26 -3.69 -12.58
CA LYS A 99 31.38 -3.89 -11.66
C LYS A 99 31.50 -2.68 -10.71
N GLU A 100 30.81 -2.69 -9.57
CA GLU A 100 31.17 -1.93 -8.34
C GLU A 100 30.18 -2.25 -7.20
N PRO A 101 30.43 -3.29 -6.38
CA PRO A 101 29.46 -3.81 -5.43
C PRO A 101 29.15 -2.87 -4.26
N ASP A 102 30.04 -1.95 -3.90
CA ASP A 102 29.92 -1.15 -2.68
C ASP A 102 29.06 0.11 -2.86
N LEU A 103 29.12 0.78 -4.02
CA LEU A 103 28.24 1.90 -4.37
C LEU A 103 26.78 1.43 -4.52
N HIS A 104 26.57 0.26 -5.12
CA HIS A 104 25.25 -0.35 -5.23
C HIS A 104 24.67 -0.72 -3.84
N LYS A 105 25.49 -1.31 -2.95
CA LYS A 105 25.10 -1.57 -1.56
C LYS A 105 24.80 -0.28 -0.79
N ALA A 106 25.59 0.78 -0.97
CA ALA A 106 25.36 2.07 -0.34
C ALA A 106 24.04 2.70 -0.82
N GLY A 107 23.77 2.68 -2.12
CA GLY A 107 22.49 3.12 -2.70
C GLY A 107 21.30 2.34 -2.14
N GLN A 108 21.41 1.01 -2.03
CA GLN A 108 20.37 0.18 -1.43
C GLN A 108 20.09 0.51 0.04
N LYS A 109 21.14 0.77 0.84
CA LYS A 109 20.99 1.19 2.24
C LYS A 109 20.26 2.53 2.36
N ILE A 110 20.57 3.50 1.50
CA ILE A 110 19.90 4.81 1.48
C ILE A 110 18.42 4.63 1.11
N THR A 111 18.11 3.82 0.09
CA THR A 111 16.72 3.56 -0.29
C THR A 111 15.94 2.82 0.80
N SER A 112 16.58 1.89 1.52
CA SER A 112 15.98 1.18 2.64
C SER A 112 15.63 2.16 3.76
N ALA A 113 16.57 3.01 4.18
CA ALA A 113 16.35 4.01 5.22
C ALA A 113 15.22 4.99 4.88
N ALA A 114 15.13 5.42 3.61
CA ALA A 114 14.03 6.27 3.16
C ALA A 114 12.66 5.57 3.27
N PHE A 115 12.60 4.28 2.96
CA PHE A 115 11.38 3.49 3.12
C PHE A 115 11.04 3.23 4.60
N ASP A 116 12.04 3.07 5.46
CA ASP A 116 11.85 2.92 6.91
C ASP A 116 11.20 4.18 7.51
N HIS A 117 11.70 5.37 7.15
CA HIS A 117 11.08 6.64 7.59
C HIS A 117 9.65 6.79 7.09
N TYR A 118 9.40 6.43 5.84
CA TYR A 118 8.05 6.43 5.29
C TYR A 118 7.14 5.45 6.05
N ASP A 119 7.59 4.24 6.34
CA ASP A 119 6.80 3.24 7.07
C ASP A 119 6.49 3.70 8.50
N MET A 120 7.44 4.37 9.17
CA MET A 120 7.20 5.03 10.46
C MET A 120 6.13 6.12 10.37
N THR A 121 6.16 6.97 9.35
CA THR A 121 5.14 8.03 9.19
C THR A 121 3.75 7.45 8.93
N ILE A 122 3.63 6.39 8.13
CA ILE A 122 2.36 5.67 7.95
C ILE A 122 1.89 5.06 9.27
N ALA A 123 2.79 4.45 10.03
CA ALA A 123 2.43 3.86 11.33
C ALA A 123 1.87 4.93 12.29
N MET A 124 2.48 6.12 12.32
CA MET A 124 1.97 7.24 13.10
C MET A 124 0.60 7.73 12.59
N LEU A 125 0.44 7.86 11.27
CA LEU A 125 -0.82 8.27 10.65
C LEU A 125 -1.97 7.30 10.97
N ASN A 126 -1.69 6.00 10.87
CA ASN A 126 -2.63 4.94 11.22
C ASN A 126 -3.02 5.03 12.70
N LYS A 127 -2.04 5.27 13.59
CA LYS A 127 -2.28 5.39 15.02
C LYS A 127 -3.12 6.64 15.38
N THR A 128 -2.85 7.78 14.74
CA THR A 128 -3.58 9.03 15.04
C THR A 128 -5.01 9.02 14.51
N MET A 129 -5.24 8.49 13.30
CA MET A 129 -6.57 8.42 12.71
C MET A 129 -7.35 7.16 13.11
N GLY A 130 -6.69 6.16 13.71
CA GLY A 130 -7.28 4.86 13.98
C GLY A 130 -7.73 4.14 12.70
N ILE A 131 -6.98 4.32 11.62
CA ILE A 131 -7.22 3.64 10.34
C ILE A 131 -6.09 2.68 10.05
N ARG A 132 -6.27 1.84 9.02
CA ARG A 132 -5.25 0.89 8.60
C ARG A 132 -4.92 1.05 7.12
N LEU A 133 -3.95 1.91 6.84
CA LEU A 133 -3.34 2.08 5.53
C LEU A 133 -2.00 1.34 5.46
N ARG A 134 -1.63 0.84 4.27
CA ARG A 134 -0.36 0.15 3.99
C ARG A 134 0.30 0.72 2.75
#